data_AF-A0A382TKR4-F1
#
_entry.id   AF-A0A382TKR4-F1
#
_cell.length_a   1.000
_cell.length_b   1.000
_cell.length_c   1.000
_cell.angle_alpha   90.00
_cell.angle_beta   90.00
_cell.angle_gamma   90.00
#
_symmetry.space_group_name_H-M   'P 1'
#
loop_
_entity.id
_entity.type
_entity.pdbx_description
1 polymer ?
#
loop_
_entity_poly.entity_id
_entity_poly.type
_entity_poly.pdbx_seq_one_letter_code
_entity_poly.pdbx_strand_id
1 'polypeptide(L)'
;MNSKALDTLKPSKIIYPVLIGLCVAAYMLYKDFDVSAFKSVNWAWHTGVWVLMALVMMVTRDLAYMYRIRVLTDNQITWRRSFDVILLWEFASAITPSIVGGAAVAIFIIHKEIHNVGKSTAIVMVSAMLDELFYILMVPILYFTAGGEAVLSVSGGQSLDEMTAGYGLFYVFLFGYIFLFSYTIIILYALFYNPRVIKWLFIKI
;
A
#
# COMPACT_ATOMS: atom_id res chain seq x y z
N MET A 1 -0.10 -32.37 -3.54
CA MET A 1 0.16 -31.72 -4.85
C MET A 1 -1.12 -31.74 -5.67
N ASN A 2 -1.75 -30.59 -5.88
CA ASN A 2 -2.77 -30.39 -6.92
C ASN A 2 -2.55 -28.98 -7.46
N SER A 3 -1.97 -28.90 -8.66
CA SER A 3 -1.32 -27.72 -9.27
C SER A 3 -2.28 -26.66 -9.82
N LYS A 4 -3.58 -26.74 -9.51
CA LYS A 4 -4.61 -25.96 -10.21
C LYS A 4 -4.56 -24.44 -10.07
N ALA A 5 -3.76 -23.86 -9.16
CA ALA A 5 -3.56 -22.40 -9.15
C ALA A 5 -2.28 -21.93 -9.84
N LEU A 6 -1.33 -22.82 -10.12
CA LEU A 6 -0.16 -22.50 -10.96
C LEU A 6 -0.51 -22.60 -12.45
N ASP A 7 -1.48 -23.45 -12.82
CA ASP A 7 -1.89 -23.62 -14.22
C ASP A 7 -2.76 -22.46 -14.76
N THR A 8 -3.36 -21.65 -13.89
CA THR A 8 -4.21 -20.50 -14.28
C THR A 8 -3.43 -19.19 -14.46
N LEU A 9 -2.13 -19.20 -14.16
CA LEU A 9 -1.22 -18.08 -14.27
C LEU A 9 -0.07 -18.49 -15.18
N LYS A 10 -0.22 -18.33 -16.51
CA LYS A 10 0.86 -18.59 -17.47
C LYS A 10 2.12 -17.84 -16.99
N PRO A 11 3.21 -18.52 -16.58
CA PRO A 11 4.41 -17.86 -16.03
C PRO A 11 5.00 -16.84 -17.02
N SER A 12 4.87 -17.12 -18.32
CA SER A 12 5.25 -16.24 -19.42
C SER A 12 4.49 -14.91 -19.46
N LYS A 13 3.28 -14.80 -18.90
CA LYS A 13 2.54 -13.52 -18.85
C LYS A 13 2.87 -12.68 -17.61
N ILE A 14 3.45 -13.29 -16.58
CA ILE A 14 3.88 -12.60 -15.35
C ILE A 14 5.32 -12.10 -15.50
N ILE A 15 6.16 -12.79 -16.28
CA ILE A 15 7.57 -12.43 -16.46
C ILE A 15 7.75 -11.02 -17.05
N TYR A 16 6.88 -10.58 -17.96
CA TYR A 16 7.01 -9.27 -18.61
C TYR A 16 6.76 -8.11 -17.64
N PRO A 17 5.66 -8.07 -16.86
CA PRO A 17 5.53 -7.09 -15.78
C PRO A 17 6.70 -7.12 -14.78
N VAL A 18 7.19 -8.32 -14.42
CA VAL A 18 8.27 -8.46 -13.43
C VAL A 18 9.56 -7.86 -13.95
N LEU A 19 9.90 -8.15 -15.20
CA LEU A 19 11.07 -7.60 -15.87
C LEU A 19 10.97 -6.08 -16.03
N ILE A 20 9.81 -5.55 -16.42
CA ILE A 20 9.62 -4.10 -16.56
C ILE A 20 9.77 -3.42 -15.20
N GLY A 21 9.14 -3.95 -14.14
CA GLY A 21 9.29 -3.44 -12.77
C GLY A 21 10.74 -3.46 -12.30
N LEU A 22 11.46 -4.56 -12.51
CA LEU A 22 12.89 -4.68 -12.20
C LEU A 22 13.75 -3.69 -12.99
N CYS A 23 13.48 -3.51 -14.28
CA CYS A 23 14.22 -2.56 -15.12
C CYS A 23 14.00 -1.11 -14.67
N VAL A 24 12.76 -0.72 -14.33
CA VAL A 24 12.45 0.62 -13.82
C VAL A 24 13.10 0.84 -12.46
N ALA A 25 13.00 -0.13 -11.55
CA ALA A 25 13.66 -0.06 -10.24
C ALA A 25 15.18 0.06 -10.37
N ALA A 26 15.80 -0.71 -11.27
CA ALA A 26 17.23 -0.63 -11.56
C ALA A 26 17.62 0.72 -12.18
N TYR A 27 16.78 1.27 -13.07
CA TYR A 27 17.00 2.59 -13.67
C TYR A 27 16.90 3.72 -12.63
N MET A 28 15.87 3.71 -11.77
CA MET A 28 15.74 4.67 -10.67
C MET A 28 16.93 4.55 -9.73
N LEU A 29 17.32 3.32 -9.37
CA LEU A 29 18.48 3.09 -8.51
C LEU A 29 19.75 3.65 -9.15
N TYR A 30 19.99 3.42 -10.45
CA TYR A 30 21.15 3.99 -11.15
C TYR A 30 21.14 5.51 -11.21
N LYS A 31 19.98 6.12 -11.47
CA LYS A 31 19.83 7.57 -11.59
C LYS A 31 20.03 8.29 -10.25
N ASP A 32 19.46 7.73 -9.19
CA ASP A 32 19.50 8.33 -7.85
C ASP A 32 20.67 7.77 -7.01
N PHE A 33 21.58 7.00 -7.61
CA PHE A 33 22.75 6.43 -6.93
C PHE A 33 23.80 7.50 -6.63
N ASP A 34 23.71 8.09 -5.45
CA ASP A 34 24.76 8.98 -4.95
C ASP A 34 25.88 8.18 -4.28
N VAL A 35 27.00 8.03 -5.00
CA VAL A 35 28.22 7.37 -4.52
C VAL A 35 28.78 8.04 -3.26
N SER A 36 28.55 9.34 -3.08
CA SER A 36 29.03 10.08 -1.91
C SER A 36 28.19 9.77 -0.66
N ALA A 37 26.88 9.61 -0.81
CA ALA A 37 25.97 9.16 0.25
C ALA A 37 26.23 7.69 0.65
N PHE A 38 26.63 6.83 -0.29
CA PHE A 38 26.94 5.45 0.03
C PHE A 38 28.26 5.30 0.80
N LYS A 39 29.23 6.18 0.54
CA LYS A 39 30.52 6.24 1.27
C LYS A 39 30.40 6.83 2.66
N SER A 40 29.38 7.63 2.95
CA SER A 40 29.12 8.17 4.29
C SER A 40 28.42 7.18 5.21
N VAL A 41 27.89 6.07 4.68
CA VAL A 41 27.36 4.97 5.49
C VAL A 41 28.52 4.27 6.20
N ASN A 42 28.57 4.45 7.52
CA ASN A 42 29.53 3.74 8.36
C ASN A 42 29.05 2.29 8.52
N TRP A 43 29.70 1.37 7.82
CA TRP A 43 29.41 -0.07 7.86
C TRP A 43 29.89 -0.68 9.17
N ALA A 44 29.22 -0.33 10.26
CA ALA A 44 29.46 -0.88 11.59
C ALA A 44 28.53 -2.08 11.87
N TRP A 45 28.88 -2.87 12.88
CA TRP A 45 28.04 -3.97 13.38
C TRP A 45 26.60 -3.50 13.70
N HIS A 46 26.46 -2.29 14.26
CA HIS A 46 25.17 -1.67 14.53
C HIS A 46 24.30 -1.49 13.28
N THR A 47 24.90 -1.09 12.15
CA THR A 47 24.20 -0.94 10.87
C THR A 47 23.62 -2.28 10.41
N GLY A 48 24.37 -3.37 10.58
CA GLY A 48 23.88 -4.73 10.28
C GLY A 48 22.66 -5.12 11.13
N VAL A 49 22.65 -4.77 12.42
CA VAL A 49 21.50 -5.02 13.31
C VAL A 49 20.26 -4.25 12.86
N TRP A 50 20.39 -2.98 12.50
CA TRP A 50 19.25 -2.18 12.03
C TRP A 50 18.71 -2.65 10.68
N VAL A 51 19.58 -3.08 9.76
CA VAL A 51 19.16 -3.70 8.49
C VAL A 51 18.41 -5.00 8.74
N LEU A 52 18.89 -5.84 9.65
CA LEU A 52 18.18 -7.07 10.04
C LEU A 52 16.80 -6.75 10.65
N MET A 53 16.72 -5.74 11.51
CA MET A 53 15.44 -5.29 12.07
C MET A 53 14.46 -4.81 10.99
N ALA A 54 14.93 -4.06 10.00
CA ALA A 54 14.11 -3.64 8.86
C ALA A 54 13.56 -4.84 8.08
N LEU A 55 14.39 -5.87 7.85
CA LEU A 55 13.94 -7.11 7.21
C LEU A 55 12.89 -7.86 8.04
N VAL A 56 13.08 -7.95 9.36
CA VAL A 56 12.11 -8.59 10.27
C VAL A 56 10.78 -7.83 10.25
N MET A 57 10.81 -6.50 10.24
CA MET A 57 9.60 -5.67 10.13
C MET A 57 8.87 -5.90 8.80
N MET A 58 9.59 -6.00 7.68
CA MET A 58 9.02 -6.34 6.37
C MET A 58 8.33 -7.72 6.39
N VAL A 59 8.99 -8.75 6.92
CA VAL A 59 8.40 -10.09 7.02
C VAL A 59 7.17 -10.08 7.93
N THR A 60 7.24 -9.38 9.05
CA THR A 60 6.12 -9.29 10.01
C THR A 60 4.90 -8.61 9.37
N ARG A 61 5.13 -7.54 8.60
CA ARG A 61 4.09 -6.84 7.83
C ARG A 61 3.41 -7.80 6.83
N ASP A 62 4.20 -8.53 6.04
CA ASP A 62 3.65 -9.42 5.01
C ASP A 62 2.87 -10.58 5.65
N LEU A 63 3.33 -11.11 6.80
CA LEU A 63 2.59 -12.10 7.59
C LEU A 63 1.27 -11.54 8.14
N ALA A 64 1.26 -10.29 8.61
CA ALA A 64 0.04 -9.63 9.07
C ALA A 64 -0.98 -9.46 7.94
N TYR A 65 -0.54 -9.13 6.72
CA TYR A 65 -1.40 -9.06 5.54
C TYR A 65 -1.97 -10.43 5.15
N MET A 66 -1.14 -11.48 5.21
CA MET A 66 -1.60 -12.87 4.99
C MET A 66 -2.67 -13.29 6.01
N TYR A 67 -2.48 -12.91 7.28
CA TYR A 67 -3.47 -13.17 8.32
C TYR A 67 -4.78 -12.40 8.05
N ARG A 68 -4.68 -11.10 7.75
CA ARG A 68 -5.83 -10.23 7.44
C ARG A 68 -6.72 -10.81 6.35
N ILE A 69 -6.14 -11.15 5.19
CA ILE A 69 -6.92 -11.65 4.06
C ILE A 69 -7.58 -13.00 4.37
N ARG A 70 -6.94 -13.82 5.18
CA ARG A 70 -7.47 -15.11 5.60
C ARG A 70 -8.67 -14.94 6.55
N VAL A 71 -8.58 -14.03 7.51
CA VAL A 71 -9.70 -13.70 8.40
C VAL A 71 -10.86 -13.10 7.60
N LEU A 72 -10.60 -12.17 6.70
CA LEU A 72 -11.62 -11.54 5.85
C LEU A 72 -12.27 -12.50 4.84
N THR A 73 -11.62 -13.63 4.54
CA THR A 73 -12.16 -14.68 3.65
C THR A 73 -12.80 -15.84 4.41
N ASP A 74 -13.01 -15.72 5.72
CA ASP A 74 -13.51 -16.81 6.59
C ASP A 74 -12.64 -18.08 6.50
N ASN A 75 -11.32 -17.92 6.47
CA ASN A 75 -10.35 -19.02 6.33
C ASN A 75 -10.48 -19.87 5.05
N GLN A 76 -11.18 -19.39 4.02
CA GLN A 76 -11.28 -20.10 2.74
C GLN A 76 -9.93 -20.18 2.01
N ILE A 77 -9.04 -19.22 2.24
CA ILE A 77 -7.70 -19.18 1.64
C ILE A 77 -6.68 -19.82 2.61
N THR A 78 -5.91 -20.79 2.10
CA THR A 78 -4.82 -21.43 2.87
C THR A 78 -3.60 -20.51 2.99
N TRP A 79 -2.75 -20.71 4.02
CA TRP A 79 -1.53 -19.89 4.23
C TRP A 79 -0.67 -19.71 2.97
N ARG A 80 -0.47 -20.78 2.19
CA ARG A 80 0.34 -20.69 0.96
C ARG A 80 -0.34 -19.84 -0.11
N ARG A 81 -1.65 -19.96 -0.25
CA ARG A 81 -2.44 -19.15 -1.18
C ARG A 81 -2.52 -17.70 -0.73
N SER A 82 -2.64 -17.43 0.57
CA SER A 82 -2.59 -16.08 1.11
C SER A 82 -1.27 -15.39 0.76
N PHE A 83 -0.15 -16.12 0.83
CA PHE A 83 1.15 -15.60 0.37
C PHE A 83 1.13 -15.26 -1.12
N ASP A 84 0.69 -16.19 -1.97
CA ASP A 84 0.62 -15.96 -3.43
C ASP A 84 -0.26 -14.73 -3.75
N VAL A 85 -1.41 -14.59 -3.08
CA VAL A 85 -2.35 -13.48 -3.26
C VAL A 85 -1.75 -12.15 -2.84
N ILE A 86 -1.16 -12.06 -1.64
CA ILE A 86 -0.55 -10.82 -1.14
C ILE A 86 0.67 -10.44 -1.99
N LEU A 87 1.51 -11.39 -2.36
CA LEU A 87 2.67 -11.13 -3.22
C LEU A 87 2.24 -10.55 -4.57
N LEU A 88 1.22 -11.15 -5.21
CA LEU A 88 0.69 -10.67 -6.48
C LEU A 88 -0.01 -9.31 -6.34
N TRP A 89 -0.70 -9.07 -5.23
CA TRP A 89 -1.32 -7.78 -4.93
C TRP A 89 -0.24 -6.69 -4.79
N GLU A 90 0.73 -6.87 -3.90
CA GLU A 90 1.81 -5.89 -3.68
C GLU A 90 2.61 -5.62 -4.97
N PHE A 91 2.86 -6.67 -5.73
CA PHE A 91 3.52 -6.56 -7.03
C PHE A 91 2.70 -5.75 -8.04
N ALA A 92 1.39 -5.96 -8.10
CA ALA A 92 0.52 -5.17 -8.96
C ALA A 92 0.51 -3.70 -8.52
N SER A 93 0.39 -3.44 -7.22
CA SER A 93 0.46 -2.08 -6.66
C SER A 93 1.77 -1.37 -6.99
N ALA A 94 2.90 -2.09 -7.01
CA ALA A 94 4.21 -1.53 -7.30
C ALA A 94 4.42 -1.16 -8.78
N ILE A 95 3.73 -1.83 -9.72
CA ILE A 95 3.90 -1.61 -11.15
C ILE A 95 2.85 -0.66 -11.72
N THR A 96 1.66 -0.59 -11.13
CA THR A 96 0.60 0.29 -11.63
C THR A 96 0.87 1.74 -11.26
N PRO A 97 0.74 2.70 -12.19
CA PRO A 97 0.81 4.11 -11.85
C PRO A 97 -0.37 4.47 -10.94
N SER A 98 -0.07 5.07 -9.78
CA SER A 98 -1.03 5.57 -8.80
C SER A 98 -1.78 4.53 -7.95
N ILE A 99 -2.48 5.05 -6.94
CA ILE A 99 -3.25 4.40 -5.86
C ILE A 99 -4.34 3.41 -6.37
N VAL A 100 -4.72 3.48 -7.65
CA VAL A 100 -5.94 2.85 -8.18
C VAL A 100 -5.71 1.45 -8.77
N GLY A 101 -4.50 1.13 -9.26
CA GLY A 101 -4.27 -0.10 -10.01
C GLY A 101 -4.22 -1.38 -9.16
N GLY A 102 -3.64 -1.31 -7.96
CA GLY A 102 -3.51 -2.47 -7.06
C GLY A 102 -4.85 -3.04 -6.59
N ALA A 103 -5.82 -2.18 -6.26
CA ALA A 103 -7.11 -2.59 -5.72
C ALA A 103 -7.96 -3.40 -6.73
N ALA A 104 -8.00 -2.97 -8.00
CA ALA A 104 -8.75 -3.68 -9.04
C ALA A 104 -8.17 -5.08 -9.30
N VAL A 105 -6.84 -5.19 -9.33
CA VAL A 105 -6.14 -6.47 -9.48
C VAL A 105 -6.36 -7.37 -8.27
N ALA A 106 -6.36 -6.81 -7.05
CA ALA A 106 -6.65 -7.55 -5.83
C ALA A 106 -8.04 -8.19 -5.83
N ILE A 107 -9.07 -7.47 -6.28
CA ILE A 107 -10.45 -8.00 -6.41
C ILE A 107 -10.44 -9.22 -7.33
N PHE A 108 -9.74 -9.14 -8.46
CA PHE A 108 -9.66 -10.25 -9.42
C PHE A 108 -8.91 -11.47 -8.85
N ILE A 109 -7.78 -11.26 -8.18
CA ILE A 109 -6.98 -12.33 -7.58
C ILE A 109 -7.80 -13.04 -6.48
N ILE A 110 -8.44 -12.29 -5.59
CA ILE A 110 -9.28 -12.85 -4.52
C ILE A 110 -10.46 -13.60 -5.11
N HIS A 111 -11.12 -13.03 -6.13
CA HIS A 111 -12.23 -13.68 -6.82
C HIS A 111 -11.83 -15.04 -7.38
N LYS A 112 -10.61 -15.19 -7.91
CA LYS A 112 -10.11 -16.49 -8.38
C LYS A 112 -9.94 -17.53 -7.27
N GLU A 113 -9.68 -17.12 -6.03
CA GLU A 113 -9.54 -18.04 -4.90
C GLU A 113 -10.92 -18.39 -4.29
N ILE A 114 -11.79 -17.40 -4.04
CA ILE A 114 -13.07 -17.61 -3.34
C ILE A 114 -14.30 -17.76 -4.25
N HIS A 115 -14.15 -17.59 -5.56
CA HIS A 115 -15.20 -17.71 -6.59
C HIS A 115 -16.42 -16.79 -6.38
N ASN A 116 -16.28 -15.70 -5.62
CA ASN A 116 -17.37 -14.75 -5.34
C ASN A 116 -16.92 -13.30 -5.54
N VAL A 117 -17.39 -12.66 -6.62
CA VAL A 117 -17.01 -11.28 -6.99
C VAL A 117 -17.46 -10.29 -5.92
N GLY A 118 -18.71 -10.40 -5.45
CA GLY A 118 -19.26 -9.47 -4.45
C GLY A 118 -18.49 -9.51 -3.13
N LYS A 119 -18.18 -10.72 -2.64
CA LYS A 119 -17.36 -10.91 -1.43
C LYS A 119 -15.94 -10.40 -1.64
N SER A 120 -15.33 -10.61 -2.81
CA SER A 120 -13.98 -10.13 -3.13
C SER A 120 -13.90 -8.60 -3.12
N THR A 121 -14.87 -7.93 -3.75
CA THR A 121 -14.98 -6.47 -3.73
C THR A 121 -15.19 -5.95 -2.32
N ALA A 122 -16.07 -6.57 -1.54
CA ALA A 122 -16.30 -6.19 -0.15
C ALA A 122 -15.03 -6.32 0.71
N ILE A 123 -14.26 -7.40 0.55
CA ILE A 123 -12.99 -7.62 1.26
C ILE A 123 -11.99 -6.51 0.96
N VAL A 124 -11.80 -6.17 -0.33
CA VAL A 124 -10.86 -5.12 -0.73
C VAL A 124 -11.32 -3.75 -0.23
N MET A 125 -12.61 -3.43 -0.34
CA MET A 125 -13.17 -2.16 0.16
C MET A 125 -13.03 -2.03 1.68
N VAL A 126 -13.32 -3.09 2.44
CA VAL A 126 -13.14 -3.11 3.89
C VAL A 126 -11.66 -2.95 4.24
N SER A 127 -10.75 -3.59 3.50
CA SER A 127 -9.32 -3.44 3.76
C SER A 127 -8.82 -2.02 3.53
N ALA A 128 -9.22 -1.37 2.44
CA ALA A 128 -8.88 0.03 2.16
C ALA A 128 -9.45 0.98 3.23
N MET A 129 -10.70 0.76 3.64
CA MET A 129 -11.34 1.52 4.71
C MET A 129 -10.60 1.37 6.05
N LEU A 130 -10.13 0.17 6.38
CA LEU A 130 -9.34 -0.06 7.60
C LEU A 130 -7.98 0.65 7.53
N ASP A 131 -7.34 0.68 6.36
CA ASP A 131 -6.07 1.37 6.15
C ASP A 131 -6.25 2.89 6.30
N GLU A 132 -7.33 3.45 5.74
CA GLU A 132 -7.69 4.86 5.93
C GLU A 132 -8.01 5.21 7.39
N LEU A 133 -8.78 4.37 8.07
CA LEU A 133 -9.08 4.55 9.50
C LEU A 133 -7.78 4.52 10.32
N PHE A 134 -6.87 3.60 10.00
CA PHE A 134 -5.56 3.54 10.63
C PHE A 134 -4.78 4.85 10.40
N TYR A 135 -4.75 5.40 9.18
CA TYR A 135 -4.10 6.69 8.92
C TYR A 135 -4.71 7.85 9.71
N ILE A 136 -6.04 7.96 9.76
CA ILE A 136 -6.73 9.01 10.51
C ILE A 136 -6.40 8.95 12.00
N LEU A 137 -6.24 7.76 12.56
CA LEU A 137 -5.91 7.60 13.98
C LEU A 137 -4.42 7.80 14.24
N MET A 138 -3.56 7.21 13.41
CA MET A 138 -2.12 7.20 13.64
C MET A 138 -1.45 8.53 13.34
N VAL A 139 -1.91 9.27 12.33
CA VAL A 139 -1.29 10.55 11.94
C VAL A 139 -1.33 11.57 13.10
N PRO A 140 -2.47 11.82 13.78
CA PRO A 140 -2.50 12.67 14.97
C PRO A 140 -1.68 12.12 16.13
N ILE A 141 -1.74 10.81 16.41
CA ILE A 141 -0.95 10.19 17.48
C ILE A 141 0.54 10.44 17.25
N LEU A 142 1.02 10.23 16.02
CA LEU A 142 2.41 10.49 15.63
C LEU A 142 2.74 11.98 15.74
N TYR A 143 1.86 12.86 15.26
CA TYR A 143 2.05 14.31 15.35
C TYR A 143 2.25 14.77 16.80
N PHE A 144 1.45 14.27 17.75
CA PHE A 144 1.55 14.65 19.16
C PHE A 144 2.70 13.95 19.90
N THR A 145 3.06 12.72 19.53
CA THR A 145 4.09 11.93 20.23
C THR A 145 5.51 12.18 19.74
N ALA A 146 5.71 12.39 18.43
CA ALA A 146 7.02 12.63 17.85
C ALA A 146 7.43 14.12 17.86
N GLY A 147 6.51 15.01 18.25
CA GLY A 147 6.68 16.46 18.19
C GLY A 147 6.31 16.99 16.81
N GLY A 148 5.20 17.72 16.71
CA GLY A 148 4.63 18.17 15.43
C GLY A 148 5.61 18.97 14.57
N GLU A 149 6.50 19.73 15.20
CA GLU A 149 7.57 20.45 14.51
C GLU A 149 8.63 19.52 13.95
N ALA A 150 9.00 18.42 14.62
CA ALA A 150 9.99 17.47 14.14
C ALA A 150 9.48 16.60 12.98
N VAL A 151 8.17 16.30 12.95
CA VAL A 151 7.51 15.58 11.86
C VAL A 151 7.37 16.46 10.62
N LEU A 152 7.18 17.77 10.80
CA LEU A 152 7.00 18.74 9.72
C LEU A 152 8.29 19.47 9.34
N SER A 153 9.35 19.38 10.13
CA SER A 153 10.68 19.91 9.83
C SER A 153 11.42 18.96 8.90
N VAL A 154 10.97 18.85 7.66
CA VAL A 154 11.80 18.25 6.62
C VAL A 154 12.88 19.29 6.28
N SER A 155 14.09 19.09 6.81
CA SER A 155 15.27 19.87 6.42
C SER A 155 15.69 19.46 5.01
N GLY A 156 15.05 20.03 3.99
CA GLY A 156 15.20 19.58 2.61
C GLY A 156 14.98 20.66 1.55
N GLY A 157 15.91 21.62 1.49
CA GLY A 157 16.22 22.40 0.27
C GLY A 157 15.13 23.31 -0.30
N GLN A 158 15.55 24.21 -1.20
CA GLN A 158 14.73 25.21 -1.89
C GLN A 158 13.48 24.66 -2.62
N SER A 159 13.35 23.34 -2.77
CA SER A 159 12.23 22.64 -3.39
C SER A 159 10.93 22.63 -2.58
N LEU A 160 10.98 22.76 -1.24
CA LEU A 160 9.76 22.65 -0.41
C LEU A 160 8.90 23.93 -0.44
N ASP A 161 9.49 25.11 -0.58
CA ASP A 161 8.74 26.36 -0.73
C ASP A 161 8.02 26.44 -2.07
N GLU A 162 8.62 25.92 -3.15
CA GLU A 162 7.99 25.80 -4.46
C GLU A 162 6.83 24.78 -4.44
N MET A 163 7.00 23.65 -3.76
CA MET A 163 5.95 22.62 -3.64
C MET A 163 4.78 23.02 -2.75
N THR A 164 5.01 23.86 -1.74
CA THR A 164 3.97 24.34 -0.82
C THR A 164 3.35 25.67 -1.25
N ALA A 165 3.74 26.21 -2.41
CA ALA A 165 3.30 27.50 -2.94
C ALA A 165 3.42 28.64 -1.91
N GLY A 166 4.39 28.57 -1.00
CA GLY A 166 4.60 29.54 0.08
C GLY A 166 3.61 29.46 1.25
N TYR A 167 2.69 28.49 1.29
CA TYR A 167 1.74 28.32 2.39
C TYR A 167 2.33 27.58 3.59
N GLY A 168 3.55 27.06 3.52
CA GLY A 168 4.21 26.33 4.60
C GLY A 168 3.70 24.89 4.76
N LEU A 169 4.59 23.97 5.14
CA LEU A 169 4.33 22.53 5.21
C LEU A 169 3.15 22.15 6.12
N PHE A 170 2.92 22.92 7.18
CA PHE A 170 1.82 22.68 8.11
C PHE A 170 0.44 22.77 7.43
N TYR A 171 0.23 23.77 6.58
CA TYR A 171 -1.07 23.99 5.93
C TYR A 171 -1.35 22.95 4.84
N VAL A 172 -0.32 22.54 4.10
CA VAL A 172 -0.43 21.45 3.12
C VAL A 172 -0.75 20.12 3.81
N PHE A 173 -0.06 19.84 4.92
CA PHE A 173 -0.34 18.66 5.75
C PHE A 173 -1.77 18.68 6.30
N LEU A 174 -2.21 19.81 6.88
CA LEU A 174 -3.55 19.97 7.43
C LEU A 174 -4.63 19.80 6.36
N PHE A 175 -4.42 20.40 5.18
CA PHE A 175 -5.32 20.25 4.04
C PHE A 175 -5.42 18.78 3.60
N GLY A 176 -4.28 18.11 3.41
CA GLY A 176 -4.24 16.69 3.07
C GLY A 176 -4.93 15.80 4.10
N TYR A 177 -4.74 16.11 5.39
CA TYR A 177 -5.39 15.40 6.49
C TYR A 177 -6.92 15.60 6.50
N ILE A 178 -7.40 16.84 6.35
CA ILE A 178 -8.84 17.13 6.28
C ILE A 178 -9.47 16.47 5.06
N PHE A 179 -8.76 16.50 3.91
CA PHE A 179 -9.20 15.83 2.70
C PHE A 179 -9.34 14.32 2.93
N LEU A 180 -8.31 13.66 3.45
CA LEU A 180 -8.34 12.23 3.79
C LEU A 180 -9.48 11.91 4.77
N PHE A 181 -9.62 12.71 5.83
CA PHE A 181 -10.67 12.53 6.84
C PHE A 181 -12.07 12.62 6.24
N SER A 182 -12.33 13.62 5.40
CA SER A 182 -13.61 13.78 4.71
C SER A 182 -13.90 12.63 3.74
N TYR A 183 -12.88 12.16 3.01
CA TYR A 183 -12.97 11.03 2.11
C TYR A 183 -13.35 9.74 2.85
N THR A 184 -12.71 9.47 3.98
CA THR A 184 -13.00 8.28 4.78
C THR A 184 -14.39 8.32 5.41
N ILE A 185 -14.89 9.50 5.82
CA ILE A 185 -16.30 9.64 6.26
C ILE A 185 -17.26 9.26 5.13
N ILE A 186 -16.97 9.68 3.89
CA ILE A 186 -17.79 9.33 2.72
C ILE A 186 -17.77 7.81 2.50
N ILE A 187 -16.60 7.16 2.56
CA ILE A 187 -16.47 5.70 2.41
C ILE A 187 -17.20 4.97 3.53
N LEU A 188 -17.02 5.38 4.79
CA LEU A 188 -17.71 4.80 5.94
C LEU A 188 -19.22 4.89 5.79
N TYR A 189 -19.74 6.06 5.43
CA TYR A 189 -21.16 6.26 5.18
C TYR A 189 -21.66 5.36 4.03
N ALA A 190 -20.90 5.27 2.94
CA ALA A 190 -21.25 4.47 1.79
C ALA A 190 -21.25 2.96 2.08
N LEU A 191 -20.31 2.48 2.90
CA LEU A 191 -20.19 1.06 3.24
C LEU A 191 -21.26 0.60 4.25
N PHE A 192 -21.52 1.39 5.29
CA PHE A 192 -22.37 0.99 6.41
C PHE A 192 -23.83 1.45 6.30
N TYR A 193 -24.08 2.66 5.78
CA TYR A 193 -25.42 3.24 5.80
C TYR A 193 -26.18 3.02 4.49
N ASN A 194 -25.53 3.20 3.33
CA ASN A 194 -26.22 3.03 2.06
C ASN A 194 -25.30 2.58 0.90
N PRO A 195 -25.01 1.27 0.78
CA PRO A 195 -24.20 0.72 -0.32
C PRO A 195 -24.84 0.90 -1.71
N ARG A 196 -26.12 1.30 -1.79
CA ARG A 196 -26.80 1.61 -3.07
C ARG A 196 -26.39 2.95 -3.67
N VAL A 197 -25.82 3.88 -2.88
CA VAL A 197 -25.36 5.19 -3.37
C VAL A 197 -24.15 5.04 -4.29
N ILE A 198 -23.22 4.13 -3.96
CA ILE A 198 -22.09 3.77 -4.84
C ILE A 198 -22.63 3.16 -6.14
N LYS A 199 -23.59 2.23 -6.06
CA LYS A 199 -24.20 1.63 -7.25
C LYS A 199 -24.84 2.68 -8.15
N TRP A 200 -25.44 3.73 -7.58
CA TRP A 200 -26.05 4.81 -8.35
C TRP A 200 -25.03 5.77 -8.98
N LEU A 201 -23.95 6.13 -8.25
CA LEU A 201 -22.88 6.97 -8.78
C LEU A 201 -22.12 6.30 -9.94
N PHE A 202 -21.84 4.99 -9.84
CA PHE A 202 -21.15 4.24 -10.89
C PHE A 202 -22.03 3.85 -12.09
N ILE A 203 -23.36 3.83 -11.95
CA ILE A 203 -24.29 3.56 -13.08
C ILE A 203 -24.58 4.84 -13.88
N LYS A 204 -24.32 6.03 -13.31
CA LYS A 204 -24.71 7.32 -13.91
C LYS A 204 -23.53 8.12 -14.49
N ILE A 205 -22.32 7.58 -14.39
CA ILE A 205 -21.11 8.01 -15.11
C ILE A 205 -20.85 6.97 -16.19
#